data_AF-A0AA85KBS8-F1
#
_entry.id   AF-A0AA85KBS8-F1
#
_cell.length_a   1.000
_cell.length_b   1.000
_cell.length_c   1.000
_cell.angle_alpha   90.00
_cell.angle_beta   90.00
_cell.angle_gamma   90.00
#
_symmetry.space_group_name_H-M   'P 1'
#
loop_
_entity.id
_entity.type
_entity.pdbx_description
1 polymer ?
#
loop_
_entity_poly.entity_id
_entity_poly.type
_entity_poly.pdbx_seq_one_letter_code
_entity_poly.pdbx_strand_id
1 'polypeptide(L)'
;MLYLSAAVSDYYLSNNERPEHKIQTKSKIIHQNNDGDNNNNNNDKSIQAVENLNLTLKPVPKLMKLINTLWAPNSYVISFKLETDNEQLLIKAQKSLQVNHSNIVVANLLHTRTKEVWLVHKQNDKESITIDHINIQQLVDKQSRYSTSSSSPSSSPGDIESVLIPRLIELHEQYILQRQ
;
A
#
# COMPACT_ATOMS: atom_id res chain seq x y z
N MET A 1 17.43 -11.87 0.80
CA MET A 1 16.18 -11.25 1.31
C MET A 1 15.64 -10.29 0.27
N LEU A 2 14.32 -10.29 0.03
CA LEU A 2 13.62 -9.34 -0.84
C LEU A 2 12.68 -8.49 0.03
N TYR A 3 12.86 -7.16 0.01
CA TYR A 3 12.05 -6.20 0.76
C TYR A 3 11.17 -5.41 -0.21
N LEU A 4 9.93 -5.87 -0.40
CA LEU A 4 9.02 -5.41 -1.45
C LEU A 4 8.09 -4.29 -0.94
N SER A 5 8.66 -3.11 -0.70
CA SER A 5 7.96 -1.95 -0.12
C SER A 5 7.32 -0.99 -1.14
N ALA A 6 7.50 -1.23 -2.44
CA ALA A 6 6.95 -0.38 -3.48
C ALA A 6 5.41 -0.42 -3.52
N ALA A 7 4.78 0.74 -3.68
CA ALA A 7 3.35 0.84 -4.00
C ALA A 7 3.15 0.57 -5.50
N VAL A 8 2.90 -0.69 -5.85
CA VAL A 8 2.71 -1.13 -7.24
C VAL A 8 1.26 -0.90 -7.67
N SER A 9 1.05 -0.37 -8.87
CA SER A 9 -0.29 -0.18 -9.44
C SER A 9 -1.03 -1.52 -9.60
N ASP A 10 -2.30 -1.58 -9.17
CA ASP A 10 -3.16 -2.74 -9.40
C ASP A 10 -3.78 -2.79 -10.79
N TYR A 11 -3.75 -1.66 -11.51
CA TYR A 11 -4.30 -1.51 -12.84
C TYR A 11 -3.31 -0.80 -13.76
N TYR A 12 -3.37 -1.09 -15.05
CA TYR A 12 -2.53 -0.48 -16.08
C TYR A 12 -3.32 -0.24 -17.37
N LEU A 13 -2.79 0.64 -18.21
CA LEU A 13 -3.24 0.82 -19.58
C LEU A 13 -2.33 0.01 -20.50
N SER A 14 -2.88 -0.88 -21.34
CA SER A 14 -2.04 -1.68 -22.21
C SER A 14 -1.36 -0.80 -23.27
N ASN A 15 -0.20 -1.23 -23.77
CA ASN A 15 0.58 -0.42 -24.71
C ASN A 15 -0.21 -0.01 -25.95
N ASN A 16 -1.11 -0.88 -26.43
CA ASN A 16 -1.95 -0.63 -27.61
C ASN A 16 -3.10 0.36 -27.32
N GLU A 17 -3.44 0.60 -26.05
CA GLU A 17 -4.52 1.49 -25.62
C GLU A 17 -3.98 2.84 -25.12
N ARG A 18 -2.66 3.00 -25.07
CA ARG A 18 -2.01 4.21 -24.55
C ARG A 18 -2.01 5.30 -25.63
N PRO A 19 -2.65 6.45 -25.38
CA PRO A 19 -2.63 7.56 -26.33
C PRO A 19 -1.23 8.17 -26.43
N GLU A 20 -0.81 8.53 -27.63
CA GLU A 20 0.47 9.21 -27.87
C GLU A 20 0.45 10.66 -27.42
N HIS A 21 -0.73 11.28 -27.44
CA HIS A 21 -0.93 12.68 -27.10
C HIS A 21 -1.76 12.85 -25.84
N LYS A 22 -1.63 14.02 -25.20
CA LYS A 22 -2.44 14.44 -24.06
C LYS A 22 -3.93 14.26 -24.38
N ILE A 23 -4.66 13.60 -23.49
CA ILE A 23 -6.12 13.47 -23.58
C ILE A 23 -6.73 14.87 -23.45
N GLN A 24 -7.53 15.27 -24.44
CA GLN A 24 -8.13 16.60 -24.52
C GLN A 24 -9.55 16.59 -23.94
N THR A 25 -9.96 17.72 -23.36
CA THR A 25 -11.33 17.94 -22.91
C THR A 25 -12.27 18.04 -24.11
N LYS A 26 -13.35 17.26 -24.11
CA LYS A 26 -14.43 17.37 -25.10
C LYS A 26 -15.57 18.20 -24.52
N SER A 27 -16.01 19.21 -25.26
CA SER A 27 -17.18 20.01 -24.92
C SER A 27 -18.23 19.89 -26.00
N LYS A 28 -19.48 19.69 -25.61
CA LYS A 28 -20.65 19.75 -26.50
C LYS A 28 -21.38 21.06 -26.27
N ILE A 29 -21.69 21.74 -27.36
CA ILE A 29 -22.62 22.87 -27.33
C ILE A 29 -24.03 22.27 -27.39
N ILE A 30 -24.82 22.51 -26.35
CA ILE A 30 -26.23 22.14 -26.33
C ILE A 30 -27.03 23.37 -26.76
N HIS A 31 -27.62 23.33 -27.95
CA HIS A 31 -28.63 24.31 -28.36
C HIS A 31 -29.97 23.86 -27.77
N GLN A 32 -30.55 24.68 -26.90
CA GLN A 32 -31.95 24.51 -26.50
C GLN A 32 -32.83 25.03 -27.65
N ASN A 33 -33.48 24.12 -28.37
CA ASN A 33 -34.57 24.51 -29.26
C ASN A 33 -35.77 24.88 -28.38
N ASN A 34 -35.95 26.17 -28.13
CA ASN A 34 -37.23 26.66 -27.61
C ASN A 34 -38.21 26.70 -28.79
N ASP A 35 -38.96 25.63 -29.00
CA ASP A 35 -40.19 25.66 -29.80
C ASP A 35 -41.23 26.46 -29.02
N GLY A 36 -41.18 27.78 -29.13
CA GLY A 36 -42.04 28.69 -28.39
C GLY A 36 -41.83 30.15 -28.78
N ASP A 37 -42.59 30.56 -29.79
CA ASP A 37 -43.01 31.92 -30.16
C ASP A 37 -41.97 33.06 -30.20
N ASN A 38 -41.89 33.66 -31.40
CA ASN A 38 -41.17 34.90 -31.69
C ASN A 38 -41.62 36.04 -30.74
N ASN A 39 -40.72 36.50 -29.87
CA ASN A 39 -40.37 37.93 -29.81
C ASN A 39 -39.19 38.23 -28.87
N ASN A 40 -38.15 38.81 -29.48
CA ASN A 40 -37.16 39.76 -28.97
C ASN A 40 -36.38 39.51 -27.66
N ASN A 41 -35.06 39.61 -27.85
CA ASN A 41 -33.99 39.80 -26.87
C ASN A 41 -33.79 38.64 -25.88
N ASN A 42 -32.70 37.88 -26.07
CA ASN A 42 -31.56 37.84 -25.14
C ASN A 42 -30.67 36.63 -25.43
N ASN A 43 -29.36 36.91 -25.53
CA ASN A 43 -28.22 36.05 -25.27
C ASN A 43 -28.45 34.56 -25.52
N ASP A 44 -27.96 34.09 -26.67
CA ASP A 44 -27.82 32.67 -27.00
C ASP A 44 -27.12 31.96 -25.82
N LYS A 45 -27.91 31.37 -24.90
CA LYS A 45 -27.42 30.67 -23.71
C LYS A 45 -26.99 29.29 -24.19
N SER A 46 -25.92 29.24 -24.99
CA SER A 46 -25.24 27.99 -25.29
C SER A 46 -24.65 27.45 -23.98
N ILE A 47 -25.28 26.44 -23.39
CA ILE A 47 -24.72 25.75 -22.23
C ILE A 47 -23.66 24.80 -22.76
N GLN A 48 -22.39 25.12 -22.49
CA GLN A 48 -21.26 24.24 -22.80
C GLN A 48 -21.24 23.10 -21.79
N ALA A 49 -21.72 21.93 -22.19
CA ALA A 49 -21.61 20.73 -21.37
C ALA A 49 -20.24 20.07 -21.64
N VAL A 50 -19.42 19.96 -20.60
CA VAL A 50 -18.15 19.22 -20.66
C VAL A 50 -18.46 17.73 -20.50
N GLU A 51 -17.92 16.89 -21.38
CA GLU A 51 -18.07 15.44 -21.25
C GLU A 51 -17.20 14.90 -20.12
N ASN A 52 -17.70 13.89 -19.40
CA ASN A 52 -16.92 13.20 -18.37
C ASN A 52 -15.74 12.42 -18.99
N LEU A 53 -14.61 12.38 -18.27
CA LEU A 53 -13.49 11.51 -18.61
C LEU A 53 -13.74 10.09 -18.06
N ASN A 54 -13.86 9.12 -18.96
CA ASN A 54 -13.96 7.70 -18.60
C ASN A 54 -12.63 7.00 -18.92
N LEU A 55 -12.00 6.40 -17.90
CA LEU A 55 -10.78 5.60 -18.07
C LEU A 55 -11.09 4.11 -17.89
N THR A 56 -10.73 3.31 -18.89
CA THR A 56 -10.80 1.84 -18.80
C THR A 56 -9.38 1.31 -18.62
N LEU A 57 -9.15 0.63 -17.49
CA LEU A 57 -7.86 0.05 -17.14
C LEU A 57 -7.97 -1.46 -17.00
N LYS A 58 -6.86 -2.17 -17.26
CA LYS A 58 -6.76 -3.62 -17.12
C LYS A 58 -6.09 -3.96 -15.78
N PRO A 59 -6.48 -5.06 -15.12
CA PRO A 59 -5.82 -5.50 -13.89
C PRO A 59 -4.39 -5.95 -14.17
N VAL A 60 -3.46 -5.59 -13.28
CA VAL A 60 -2.07 -6.05 -13.35
C VAL A 60 -1.99 -7.54 -12.97
N PRO A 61 -1.31 -8.38 -13.78
CA PRO A 61 -1.10 -9.79 -13.44
C PRO A 61 -0.44 -9.95 -12.06
N LYS A 62 -0.90 -10.92 -11.27
CA LYS A 62 -0.36 -11.17 -9.93
C LYS A 62 0.93 -11.99 -10.02
N LEU A 63 2.08 -11.29 -10.10
CA LEU A 63 3.39 -11.90 -10.30
C LEU A 63 4.10 -12.35 -9.02
N MET A 64 3.56 -12.03 -7.84
CA MET A 64 4.19 -12.33 -6.55
C MET A 64 4.54 -13.82 -6.37
N LYS A 65 3.69 -14.72 -6.85
CA LYS A 65 3.95 -16.17 -6.79
C LYS A 65 5.21 -16.58 -7.56
N LEU A 66 5.51 -15.91 -8.68
CA LEU A 66 6.68 -16.23 -9.51
C LEU A 66 8.00 -15.99 -8.79
N ILE A 67 8.04 -15.03 -7.86
CA ILE A 67 9.21 -14.78 -7.02
C ILE A 67 9.54 -16.04 -6.22
N ASN A 68 8.53 -16.65 -5.58
CA ASN A 68 8.71 -17.80 -4.72
C ASN A 68 8.81 -19.13 -5.46
N THR A 69 8.31 -19.23 -6.71
CA THR A 69 8.31 -20.49 -7.46
C THR A 69 9.40 -20.60 -8.50
N LEU A 70 9.79 -19.49 -9.15
CA LEU A 70 10.65 -19.53 -10.34
C LEU A 70 11.86 -18.60 -10.24
N TRP A 71 11.66 -17.35 -9.84
CA TRP A 71 12.71 -16.33 -9.94
C TRP A 71 13.69 -16.35 -8.77
N ALA A 72 13.21 -16.58 -7.55
CA ALA A 72 14.02 -16.57 -6.34
C ALA A 72 13.46 -17.51 -5.25
N PRO A 73 13.33 -18.82 -5.52
CA PRO A 73 12.65 -19.79 -4.63
C PRO A 73 13.31 -19.96 -3.24
N ASN A 74 14.59 -19.60 -3.13
CA ASN A 74 15.33 -19.65 -1.86
C ASN A 74 15.42 -18.30 -1.14
N SER A 75 14.74 -17.27 -1.64
CA SER A 75 14.76 -15.96 -1.03
C SER A 75 13.81 -15.87 0.16
N TYR A 76 14.19 -15.06 1.14
CA TYR A 76 13.29 -14.61 2.20
C TYR A 76 12.53 -13.38 1.72
N VAL A 77 11.24 -13.54 1.46
CA VAL A 77 10.37 -12.52 0.87
C VAL A 77 9.56 -11.80 1.96
N ILE A 78 9.81 -10.51 2.06
CA ILE A 78 9.08 -9.56 2.89
C ILE A 78 8.23 -8.72 1.95
N SER A 79 6.92 -8.75 2.15
CA SER A 79 5.96 -7.98 1.35
C SER A 79 5.19 -6.99 2.22
N PHE A 80 4.73 -5.91 1.61
CA PHE A 80 4.01 -4.85 2.32
C PHE A 80 2.51 -4.88 2.02
N LYS A 81 1.71 -4.57 3.03
CA LYS A 81 0.27 -4.36 2.92
C LYS A 81 -0.12 -3.03 3.57
N LEU A 82 -0.48 -2.08 2.73
CA LEU A 82 -0.99 -0.77 3.14
C LEU A 82 -2.52 -0.77 3.06
N GLU A 83 -3.19 -0.40 4.13
CA GLU A 83 -4.65 -0.22 4.15
C GLU A 83 -5.03 1.13 4.77
N THR A 84 -6.26 1.57 4.55
CA THR A 84 -6.83 2.77 5.20
C THR A 84 -7.81 2.42 6.31
N ASP A 85 -8.28 1.17 6.33
CA ASP A 85 -9.26 0.65 7.28
C ASP A 85 -8.61 -0.39 8.20
N ASN A 86 -8.74 -0.17 9.51
CA ASN A 86 -8.17 -1.02 10.55
C ASN A 86 -8.80 -2.43 10.54
N GLU A 87 -10.10 -2.53 10.29
CA GLU A 87 -10.80 -3.83 10.31
C GLU A 87 -10.33 -4.73 9.15
N GLN A 88 -9.86 -4.12 8.06
CA GLN A 88 -9.39 -4.83 6.87
C GLN A 88 -7.90 -5.19 6.92
N LEU A 89 -7.10 -4.47 7.73
CA LEU A 89 -5.64 -4.58 7.67
C LEU A 89 -5.15 -6.00 7.91
N LEU A 90 -5.46 -6.57 9.06
CA LEU A 90 -4.97 -7.90 9.44
C LEU A 90 -5.58 -9.00 8.58
N ILE A 91 -6.87 -8.89 8.24
CA ILE A 91 -7.57 -9.86 7.36
C ILE A 91 -6.87 -9.94 6.00
N LYS A 92 -6.61 -8.78 5.37
CA LYS A 92 -5.95 -8.73 4.06
C LYS A 92 -4.46 -9.09 4.13
N ALA A 93 -3.78 -8.79 5.24
CA ALA A 93 -2.39 -9.18 5.45
C ALA A 93 -2.25 -10.71 5.57
N GLN A 94 -3.09 -11.36 6.38
CA GLN A 94 -3.11 -12.81 6.55
C GLN A 94 -3.45 -13.52 5.22
N LYS A 95 -4.47 -13.04 4.50
CA LYS A 95 -4.81 -13.57 3.16
C LYS A 95 -3.65 -13.41 2.18
N SER A 96 -2.96 -12.27 2.20
CA SER A 96 -1.79 -12.01 1.34
C SER A 96 -0.65 -12.97 1.65
N LEU A 97 -0.38 -13.24 2.94
CA LEU A 97 0.66 -14.19 3.37
C LEU A 97 0.40 -15.59 2.78
N GLN A 98 -0.85 -16.05 2.84
CA GLN A 98 -1.24 -17.36 2.32
C GLN A 98 -1.20 -17.43 0.78
N VAL A 99 -1.67 -16.39 0.08
CA VAL A 99 -1.79 -16.41 -1.39
C VAL A 99 -0.45 -16.16 -2.07
N ASN A 100 0.37 -15.25 -1.56
CA ASN A 100 1.60 -14.84 -2.23
C ASN A 100 2.81 -15.68 -1.82
N HIS A 101 2.68 -16.53 -0.79
CA HIS A 101 3.76 -17.32 -0.21
C HIS A 101 4.94 -16.47 0.30
N SER A 102 4.68 -15.22 0.70
CA SER A 102 5.68 -14.41 1.40
C SER A 102 6.05 -15.04 2.74
N ASN A 103 7.27 -14.82 3.21
CA ASN A 103 7.67 -15.23 4.56
C ASN A 103 7.08 -14.30 5.61
N ILE A 104 7.05 -12.98 5.32
CA ILE A 104 6.46 -11.95 6.18
C ILE A 104 5.58 -11.02 5.34
N VAL A 105 4.45 -10.63 5.90
CA VAL A 105 3.68 -9.45 5.47
C VAL A 105 3.82 -8.36 6.53
N VAL A 106 4.44 -7.25 6.14
CA VAL A 106 4.52 -6.02 6.93
C VAL A 106 3.27 -5.19 6.62
N ALA A 107 2.37 -5.08 7.58
CA ALA A 107 1.07 -4.46 7.42
C ALA A 107 1.00 -3.14 8.19
N ASN A 108 0.51 -2.08 7.56
CA ASN A 108 0.40 -0.77 8.19
C ASN A 108 -0.82 0.03 7.68
N LEU A 109 -1.36 0.88 8.54
CA LEU A 109 -2.38 1.86 8.12
C LEU A 109 -1.72 3.08 7.50
N LEU A 110 -2.35 3.67 6.47
CA LEU A 110 -1.82 4.84 5.77
C LEU A 110 -1.50 6.01 6.71
N HIS A 111 -2.37 6.28 7.69
CA HIS A 111 -2.25 7.42 8.58
C HIS A 111 -1.30 7.16 9.77
N THR A 112 -0.96 5.91 10.09
CA THR A 112 -0.01 5.55 11.16
C THR A 112 1.26 4.84 10.65
N ARG A 113 1.50 4.82 9.33
CA ARG A 113 2.60 4.08 8.69
C ARG A 113 4.01 4.36 9.20
N THR A 114 4.24 5.55 9.77
CA THR A 114 5.53 5.94 10.36
C THR A 114 5.61 5.73 11.87
N LYS A 115 4.51 5.30 12.49
CA LYS A 115 4.36 5.20 13.95
C LYS A 115 4.22 3.75 14.41
N GLU A 116 3.54 2.93 13.63
CA GLU A 116 3.30 1.54 13.97
C GLU A 116 3.17 0.63 12.76
N VAL A 117 3.40 -0.65 12.99
CA VAL A 117 3.37 -1.69 11.98
C VAL A 117 3.07 -3.05 12.62
N TRP A 118 2.41 -3.92 11.87
CA TRP A 118 2.13 -5.31 12.24
C TRP A 118 2.93 -6.25 11.34
N LEU A 119 3.67 -7.18 11.93
CA LEU A 119 4.36 -8.24 11.20
C LEU A 119 3.53 -9.50 11.26
N VAL A 120 2.95 -9.88 10.13
CA VAL A 120 2.16 -11.12 10.00
C VAL A 120 3.03 -12.16 9.33
N HIS A 121 3.36 -13.23 10.06
CA HIS A 121 4.29 -14.27 9.59
C HIS A 121 3.94 -15.64 10.17
N LYS A 122 4.59 -16.69 9.67
CA LYS A 122 4.49 -18.06 10.23
C LYS A 122 5.83 -18.44 10.83
N GLN A 123 5.81 -18.93 12.07
CA GLN A 123 7.02 -19.39 12.76
C GLN A 123 7.08 -20.94 12.76
N ASN A 124 8.20 -21.49 12.28
CA ASN A 124 8.61 -22.90 12.45
C ASN A 124 7.60 -23.95 11.96
N ASP A 125 7.17 -23.90 10.69
CA ASP A 125 6.24 -24.86 10.06
C ASP A 125 4.91 -25.10 10.79
N LYS A 126 4.59 -24.32 11.82
CA LYS A 126 3.28 -24.35 12.46
C LYS A 126 2.27 -23.66 11.54
N GLU A 127 1.08 -24.25 11.41
CA GLU A 127 -0.02 -23.62 10.68
C GLU A 127 -0.49 -22.30 11.32
N SER A 128 -0.12 -22.04 12.57
CA SER A 128 -0.49 -20.83 13.30
C SER A 128 0.24 -19.60 12.79
N ILE A 129 -0.53 -18.57 12.45
CA ILE A 129 -0.02 -17.24 12.13
C ILE A 129 0.38 -16.51 13.41
N THR A 130 1.59 -15.94 13.42
CA THR A 130 2.09 -15.05 14.47
C THR A 130 1.95 -13.60 14.00
N ILE A 131 1.61 -12.70 14.93
CA ILE A 131 1.47 -11.26 14.68
C ILE A 131 2.29 -10.49 15.71
N ASP A 132 3.34 -9.79 15.27
CA ASP A 132 4.09 -8.85 16.10
C ASP A 132 3.56 -7.44 15.85
N HIS A 133 3.23 -6.68 16.90
CA HIS A 133 2.87 -5.26 16.78
C HIS A 133 4.02 -4.39 17.28
N ILE A 134 4.54 -3.53 16.41
CA ILE A 134 5.60 -2.58 16.72
C ILE A 134 4.97 -1.19 16.71
N ASN A 135 5.08 -0.46 17.82
CA ASN A 135 4.60 0.91 17.95
C ASN A 135 5.70 1.75 18.63
N ILE A 136 6.20 2.78 17.94
CA ILE A 136 7.31 3.61 18.43
C ILE A 136 6.92 4.38 19.68
N GLN A 137 5.69 4.88 19.76
CA GLN A 137 5.26 5.71 20.89
C GLN A 137 5.33 4.93 22.21
N GLN A 138 4.91 3.66 22.18
CA GLN A 138 5.00 2.78 23.35
C GLN A 138 6.44 2.50 23.79
N LEU A 139 7.41 2.55 22.88
CA LEU A 139 8.82 2.34 23.19
C LEU A 139 9.42 3.57 23.89
N VAL A 140 9.05 4.76 23.45
CA VAL A 140 9.42 6.04 24.10
C VAL A 140 8.83 6.12 25.50
N ASP A 141 7.57 5.75 25.67
CA ASP A 141 6.87 5.78 26.96
C ASP A 141 7.38 4.73 27.97
N LYS A 142 8.06 3.68 27.48
CA LYS A 142 8.78 2.73 28.34
C LYS A 142 10.15 3.27 28.74
N GLN A 143 10.90 3.89 27.81
CA GLN A 143 12.21 4.46 28.10
C GLN A 143 12.13 5.63 29.11
N SER A 144 11.10 6.47 29.04
CA SER A 144 10.91 7.59 29.97
C SER A 144 10.61 7.13 31.40
N ARG A 145 9.96 5.97 31.59
CA ARG A 145 9.62 5.42 32.93
C ARG A 145 10.79 4.79 33.68
N TYR A 146 11.88 4.44 32.98
CA TYR A 146 13.10 3.87 33.60
C TYR A 146 14.26 4.87 33.72
N SER A 147 14.08 6.12 33.26
CA SER A 147 15.13 7.15 33.24
C SER A 147 15.06 8.08 34.46
N THR A 148 15.46 7.59 35.65
CA THR A 148 15.60 8.39 36.88
C THR A 148 17.03 8.88 37.16
N SER A 149 17.95 8.87 36.19
CA SER A 149 19.28 9.49 36.38
C SER A 149 19.86 10.13 35.11
N SER A 150 19.96 11.46 35.16
CA SER A 150 20.98 12.34 34.57
C SER A 150 21.71 11.87 33.29
N SER A 151 21.00 11.74 32.18
CA SER A 151 21.62 11.82 30.85
C SER A 151 20.70 12.59 29.90
N SER A 152 21.29 13.52 29.16
CA SER A 152 20.59 14.46 28.28
C SER A 152 19.69 13.72 27.27
N PRO A 153 18.39 14.08 27.15
CA PRO A 153 17.46 13.40 26.23
C PRO A 153 17.79 13.83 24.80
N SER A 154 18.68 13.10 24.14
CA SER A 154 19.17 13.44 22.79
C SER A 154 18.98 12.34 21.76
N SER A 155 18.09 11.39 21.99
CA SER A 155 17.58 10.55 20.91
C SER A 155 16.09 10.82 20.77
N SER A 156 15.73 11.62 19.76
CA SER A 156 14.39 11.54 19.18
C SER A 156 14.02 10.07 18.99
N PRO A 157 12.74 9.68 19.19
CA PRO A 157 12.30 8.37 18.76
C PRO A 157 12.81 8.16 17.32
N GLY A 158 13.69 7.18 17.12
CA GLY A 158 14.14 6.85 15.78
C GLY A 158 12.94 6.51 14.90
N ASP A 159 13.11 6.56 13.59
CA ASP A 159 12.05 6.19 12.64
C ASP A 159 11.60 4.73 12.87
N ILE A 160 10.41 4.35 12.40
CA ILE A 160 9.85 2.99 12.60
C ILE A 160 10.84 1.91 12.13
N GLU A 161 11.59 2.21 11.08
CA GLU A 161 12.64 1.39 10.49
C GLU A 161 13.74 1.03 11.49
N SER A 162 14.06 1.92 12.43
CA SER A 162 15.08 1.67 13.46
C SER A 162 14.74 0.48 14.36
N VAL A 163 13.46 0.15 14.50
CA VAL A 163 12.96 -0.99 15.29
C VAL A 163 12.54 -2.14 14.38
N LEU A 164 11.89 -1.82 13.25
CA LEU A 164 11.40 -2.79 12.28
C LEU A 164 12.54 -3.60 11.64
N ILE A 165 13.61 -2.94 11.19
CA ILE A 165 14.68 -3.60 10.43
C ILE A 165 15.43 -4.64 11.29
N PRO A 166 15.87 -4.35 12.53
CA PRO A 166 16.47 -5.37 13.38
C PRO A 166 15.58 -6.59 13.61
N ARG A 167 14.26 -6.37 13.82
CA ARG A 167 13.31 -7.47 13.99
C ARG A 167 13.18 -8.34 12.73
N LEU A 168 13.15 -7.74 11.56
CA LEU A 168 13.11 -8.49 10.29
C LEU A 168 14.40 -9.28 10.04
N ILE A 169 15.56 -8.75 10.44
CA ILE A 169 16.84 -9.45 10.37
C ILE A 169 16.82 -10.68 11.28
N GLU A 170 16.38 -10.54 12.54
CA GLU A 170 16.26 -11.66 13.49
C GLU A 170 15.38 -12.79 12.93
N LEU A 171 14.22 -12.45 12.36
CA LEU A 171 13.31 -13.43 11.74
C LEU A 171 13.93 -14.10 10.50
N HIS A 172 14.72 -13.36 9.73
CA HIS A 172 15.45 -13.91 8.58
C HIS A 172 16.59 -14.84 9.02
N GLU A 173 17.31 -14.52 10.09
CA GLU A 173 18.35 -15.40 10.66
C GLU A 173 17.74 -16.72 11.16
N GLN A 174 16.61 -16.66 11.87
CA GLN A 174 15.86 -17.85 12.29
C GLN A 174 15.47 -18.73 11.09
N TYR A 175 15.03 -18.10 9.99
CA TYR A 175 14.71 -18.80 8.75
C TYR A 175 15.93 -19.47 8.10
N ILE A 176 17.08 -18.81 8.08
CA ILE A 176 18.33 -19.38 7.56
C ILE A 176 18.72 -20.61 8.38
N LEU A 177 18.68 -20.52 9.71
CA LEU A 177 19.05 -21.61 10.62
C LEU A 177 18.15 -22.84 10.48
N GLN A 178 16.88 -22.67 10.13
CA GLN A 178 15.95 -23.78 9.91
C GLN A 178 16.16 -24.52 8.59
N ARG A 179 16.87 -23.92 7.64
CA ARG A 179 17.12 -24.48 6.31
C ARG A 179 18.48 -25.17 6.17
N GLN A 180 19.35 -25.05 7.18
CA GLN A 180 20.64 -25.74 7.27
C GLN A 180 20.44 -27.13 7.89
#